data_AF-A0A8T5UUW8-F1
#
_entry.id   AF-A0A8T5UUW8-F1
#
_cell.length_a   1.000
_cell.length_b   1.000
_cell.length_c   1.000
_cell.angle_alpha   90.00
_cell.angle_beta   90.00
_cell.angle_gamma   90.00
#
_symmetry.space_group_name_H-M   'P 1'
#
loop_
_entity.id
_entity.type
_entity.pdbx_description
1 polymer ?
#
loop_
_entity_poly.entity_id
_entity_poly.type
_entity_poly.pdbx_seq_one_letter_code
_entity_poly.pdbx_strand_id
1 'polypeptide(L)'
;MKLKQFMNLILVISILSLILMPVSDAWTWKTHSDIVDVVYYGLPVDVQQKLDLNAMHDGSNDPDEKFHDFTYHSYPKSYDKAKMWLDQGKASYDKGDYSNASYDYGVASHYISDTFSAPHAVSGENYADHSKYENHAKKLNPIATSVNGDLNTIMQDGKNQGAVSWNSWLQTHDDSIIQNDLNKGASASLSAIKDSINSTSSNTPKESFIDYIIRMLKNLF
;
A
#
# COMPACT_ATOMS: atom_id res chain seq x y z
N MET A 1 21.41 5.07 44.13
CA MET A 1 20.36 5.80 43.39
C MET A 1 19.09 5.80 44.25
N LYS A 2 18.40 6.94 44.44
CA LYS A 2 17.18 6.99 45.27
C LYS A 2 16.07 6.18 44.58
N LEU A 3 15.16 5.55 45.33
CA LEU A 3 14.07 4.72 44.78
C LEU A 3 13.29 5.44 43.66
N LYS A 4 13.02 6.75 43.84
CA LYS A 4 12.38 7.61 42.84
C LYS A 4 13.19 7.76 41.54
N GLN A 5 14.52 7.83 41.63
CA GLN A 5 15.39 7.91 40.46
C GLN A 5 15.46 6.56 39.72
N PHE A 6 15.41 5.44 40.45
CA PHE A 6 15.32 4.09 39.85
C PHE A 6 14.00 3.88 39.13
N MET A 7 12.87 4.28 39.74
CA MET A 7 11.55 4.19 39.11
C MET A 7 11.43 5.08 37.87
N ASN A 8 11.96 6.31 37.92
CA ASN A 8 11.97 7.19 36.74
C ASN A 8 12.84 6.62 35.61
N LEU A 9 13.97 5.99 35.95
CA LEU A 9 14.83 5.34 34.96
C LEU A 9 14.12 4.16 34.27
N ILE A 10 13.44 3.31 35.05
CA ILE A 10 12.63 2.21 34.50
C ILE A 10 11.55 2.77 33.57
N LEU A 11 10.82 3.81 33.98
CA LEU A 11 9.78 4.42 33.15
C LEU A 11 10.34 4.97 31.84
N VAL A 12 11.49 5.66 31.86
CA VAL A 12 12.15 6.18 30.66
C VAL A 12 12.60 5.03 29.75
N ILE A 13 13.17 3.96 30.30
CA ILE A 13 13.57 2.77 29.53
C ILE A 13 12.35 2.07 28.93
N SER A 14 11.25 1.96 29.68
CA SER A 14 9.99 1.37 29.18
C SER A 14 9.40 2.21 28.04
N ILE A 15 9.40 3.54 28.16
CA ILE A 15 8.95 4.44 27.08
C ILE A 15 9.89 4.33 25.87
N LEU A 16 11.21 4.29 26.07
CA LEU A 16 12.17 4.08 24.97
C LEU A 16 11.95 2.73 24.27
N SER A 17 11.66 1.67 25.04
CA SER A 17 11.42 0.34 24.47
C SER A 17 10.13 0.25 23.65
N LEU A 18 9.14 1.12 23.94
CA LEU A 18 7.92 1.24 23.13
C LEU A 18 8.16 2.01 21.83
N ILE A 19 9.10 2.96 21.81
CA ILE A 19 9.49 3.72 20.61
C ILE A 19 10.40 2.89 19.69
N LEU A 20 11.12 1.91 20.25
CA LEU A 20 12.00 1.00 19.52
C LEU A 20 11.31 -0.29 19.09
N MET A 21 9.98 -0.43 19.30
CA MET A 21 9.27 -1.54 18.67
C MET A 21 9.31 -1.30 17.16
N PRO A 22 9.92 -2.19 16.38
CA PRO A 22 9.86 -2.06 14.94
C PRO A 22 8.38 -2.11 14.56
N VAL A 23 7.93 -1.05 13.92
CA VAL A 23 6.62 -1.01 13.28
C VAL A 23 6.60 -2.14 12.27
N SER A 24 5.48 -2.85 12.18
CA SER A 24 5.23 -3.68 11.01
C SER A 24 5.16 -2.72 9.84
N ASP A 25 6.26 -2.59 9.10
CA ASP A 25 6.18 -2.15 7.71
C ASP A 25 5.17 -3.09 7.03
N ALA A 26 4.46 -2.59 6.04
CA ALA A 26 3.86 -3.50 5.08
C ALA A 26 4.96 -4.08 4.18
N TRP A 27 4.64 -4.47 2.94
CA TRP A 27 5.69 -4.95 2.06
C TRP A 27 6.92 -4.05 2.14
N THR A 28 8.10 -4.62 2.28
CA THR A 28 9.24 -3.74 2.54
C THR A 28 9.52 -2.83 1.36
N TRP A 29 10.20 -1.69 1.57
CA TRP A 29 10.58 -0.75 0.50
C TRP A 29 11.08 -1.41 -0.79
N LYS A 30 11.95 -2.43 -0.68
CA LYS A 30 12.41 -3.21 -1.85
C LYS A 30 11.23 -3.84 -2.61
N THR A 31 10.34 -4.52 -1.89
CA THR A 31 9.18 -5.20 -2.45
C THR A 31 8.22 -4.21 -3.11
N HIS A 32 7.99 -3.03 -2.51
CA HIS A 32 7.20 -1.97 -3.15
C HIS A 32 7.85 -1.47 -4.44
N SER A 33 9.16 -1.22 -4.46
CA SER A 33 9.88 -0.84 -5.67
C SER A 33 9.83 -1.94 -6.74
N ASP A 34 9.98 -3.22 -6.39
CA ASP A 34 9.88 -4.33 -7.34
C ASP A 34 8.46 -4.43 -7.94
N ILE A 35 7.42 -4.16 -7.14
CA ILE A 35 6.03 -4.09 -7.62
C ILE A 35 5.88 -2.93 -8.61
N VAL A 36 6.41 -1.75 -8.28
CA VAL A 36 6.38 -0.59 -9.18
C VAL A 36 7.11 -0.87 -10.49
N ASP A 37 8.22 -1.60 -10.49
CA ASP A 37 8.92 -1.98 -11.72
C ASP A 37 7.98 -2.75 -12.66
N VAL A 38 7.34 -3.81 -12.17
CA VAL A 38 6.46 -4.64 -13.02
C VAL A 38 5.16 -3.94 -13.38
N VAL A 39 4.69 -3.01 -12.55
CA VAL A 39 3.57 -2.12 -12.88
C VAL A 39 3.99 -1.19 -14.03
N TYR A 40 5.08 -0.46 -13.90
CA TYR A 40 5.56 0.49 -14.90
C TYR A 40 5.79 -0.21 -16.24
N TYR A 41 6.57 -1.28 -16.27
CA TYR A 41 6.84 -2.03 -17.50
C TYR A 41 5.62 -2.78 -18.06
N GLY A 42 4.57 -2.97 -17.25
CA GLY A 42 3.29 -3.53 -17.68
C GLY A 42 2.33 -2.52 -18.33
N LEU A 43 2.57 -1.22 -18.21
CA LEU A 43 1.74 -0.17 -18.81
C LEU A 43 1.91 -0.10 -20.34
N PRO A 44 0.96 0.50 -21.09
CA PRO A 44 1.18 0.80 -22.51
C PRO A 44 2.41 1.67 -22.75
N VAL A 45 3.14 1.45 -23.86
CA VAL A 45 4.43 2.11 -24.14
C VAL A 45 4.32 3.64 -24.15
N ASP A 46 3.24 4.20 -24.67
CA ASP A 46 2.97 5.64 -24.71
C ASP A 46 2.69 6.23 -23.31
N VAL A 47 2.17 5.42 -22.39
CA VAL A 47 2.02 5.77 -20.98
C VAL A 47 3.38 5.70 -20.27
N GLN A 48 4.14 4.63 -20.48
CA GLN A 48 5.48 4.46 -19.91
C GLN A 48 6.37 5.66 -20.25
N GLN A 49 6.40 6.08 -21.51
CA GLN A 49 7.23 7.21 -21.96
C GLN A 49 6.91 8.56 -21.31
N LYS A 50 5.72 8.71 -20.72
CA LYS A 50 5.32 9.92 -20.00
C LYS A 50 5.66 9.85 -18.52
N LEU A 51 5.50 8.68 -17.91
CA LEU A 51 5.72 8.48 -16.49
C LEU A 51 7.22 8.34 -16.18
N ASP A 52 7.61 8.79 -14.99
CA ASP A 52 8.93 8.60 -14.40
C ASP A 52 8.90 7.42 -13.41
N LEU A 53 9.76 6.42 -13.63
CA LEU A 53 9.87 5.23 -12.77
C LEU A 53 10.42 5.55 -11.38
N ASN A 54 11.40 6.46 -11.27
CA ASN A 54 11.98 6.82 -9.97
C ASN A 54 10.96 7.54 -9.10
N ALA A 55 10.14 8.41 -9.69
CA ALA A 55 9.06 9.07 -8.96
C ALA A 55 8.01 8.05 -8.48
N MET A 56 7.72 7.00 -9.26
CA MET A 56 6.86 5.91 -8.80
C MET A 56 7.51 5.13 -7.64
N HIS A 57 8.83 4.87 -7.68
CA HIS A 57 9.55 4.24 -6.56
C HIS A 57 9.49 5.09 -5.29
N ASP A 58 9.76 6.39 -5.41
CA ASP A 58 9.68 7.33 -4.29
C ASP A 58 8.26 7.31 -3.70
N GLY A 59 7.24 7.41 -4.56
CA GLY A 59 5.84 7.35 -4.14
C GLY A 59 5.47 6.04 -3.45
N SER A 60 6.00 4.91 -3.90
CA SER A 60 5.65 3.60 -3.31
C SER A 60 6.30 3.33 -1.95
N ASN A 61 7.35 4.06 -1.58
CA ASN A 61 8.06 3.88 -0.30
C ASN A 61 7.63 4.92 0.75
N ASP A 62 7.20 6.09 0.30
CA ASP A 62 6.88 7.22 1.17
C ASP A 62 5.77 6.98 2.21
N PRO A 63 4.74 6.14 1.99
CA PRO A 63 3.75 5.85 3.04
C PRO A 63 4.35 5.32 4.34
N ASP A 64 5.33 4.42 4.25
CA ASP A 64 6.06 3.90 5.41
C ASP A 64 7.15 4.87 5.86
N GLU A 65 7.98 5.34 4.93
CA GLU A 65 9.23 6.03 5.24
C GLU A 65 9.06 7.52 5.59
N LYS A 66 8.05 8.19 5.03
CA LYS A 66 7.84 9.64 5.19
C LYS A 66 6.51 10.01 5.81
N PHE A 67 5.42 9.34 5.41
CA PHE A 67 4.10 9.62 5.96
C PHE A 67 3.94 8.96 7.33
N HIS A 68 4.70 7.89 7.59
CA HIS A 68 4.59 7.06 8.78
C HIS A 68 3.13 6.65 9.03
N ASP A 69 2.46 6.26 7.95
CA ASP A 69 1.09 5.79 8.01
C ASP A 69 1.11 4.37 8.58
N PHE A 70 0.49 4.13 9.73
CA PHE A 70 0.35 2.75 10.24
C PHE A 70 -1.12 2.34 10.31
N THR A 71 -2.01 3.15 9.72
CA THR A 71 -3.46 3.03 9.89
C THR A 71 -4.14 2.55 8.62
N TYR A 72 -3.60 2.87 7.44
CA TYR A 72 -4.27 2.64 6.17
C TYR A 72 -3.61 1.53 5.32
N HIS A 73 -2.76 0.70 5.89
CA HIS A 73 -2.14 -0.44 5.18
C HIS A 73 -3.07 -1.64 4.99
N SER A 74 -4.18 -1.68 5.72
CA SER A 74 -5.15 -2.77 5.66
C SER A 74 -6.48 -2.33 5.05
N TYR A 75 -7.08 -3.21 4.25
CA TYR A 75 -8.45 -3.04 3.75
C TYR A 75 -9.46 -3.03 4.93
N PRO A 76 -10.50 -2.17 4.91
CA PRO A 76 -10.95 -1.32 3.81
C PRO A 76 -10.26 0.04 3.68
N LYS A 77 -9.47 0.44 4.66
CA LYS A 77 -8.87 1.79 4.71
C LYS A 77 -7.86 2.02 3.60
N SER A 78 -7.08 0.99 3.26
CA SER A 78 -6.15 1.01 2.13
C SER A 78 -6.83 1.33 0.81
N TYR A 79 -8.06 0.88 0.60
CA TYR A 79 -8.83 1.19 -0.62
C TYR A 79 -9.14 2.69 -0.71
N ASP A 80 -9.56 3.33 0.38
CA ASP A 80 -9.87 4.76 0.37
C ASP A 80 -8.63 5.60 0.03
N LYS A 81 -7.46 5.21 0.56
CA LYS A 81 -6.17 5.85 0.22
C LYS A 81 -5.76 5.59 -1.22
N ALA A 82 -5.80 4.33 -1.66
CA ALA A 82 -5.50 3.96 -3.04
C ALA A 82 -6.34 4.77 -4.02
N LYS A 83 -7.66 4.84 -3.79
CA LYS A 83 -8.57 5.62 -4.63
C LYS A 83 -8.21 7.12 -4.65
N MET A 84 -7.95 7.71 -3.49
CA MET A 84 -7.56 9.13 -3.40
C MET A 84 -6.31 9.42 -4.23
N TRP A 85 -5.29 8.57 -4.14
CA TRP A 85 -4.04 8.74 -4.89
C TRP A 85 -4.20 8.43 -6.38
N LEU A 86 -5.03 7.46 -6.76
CA LEU A 86 -5.39 7.24 -8.17
C LEU A 86 -6.10 8.45 -8.78
N ASP A 87 -7.02 9.09 -8.04
CA ASP A 87 -7.73 10.29 -8.48
C ASP A 87 -6.75 11.48 -8.65
N GLN A 88 -5.78 11.63 -7.74
CA GLN A 88 -4.72 12.65 -7.84
C GLN A 88 -3.80 12.38 -9.03
N GLY A 89 -3.34 11.13 -9.19
CA GLY A 89 -2.49 10.72 -10.30
C GLY A 89 -3.16 10.96 -11.65
N LYS A 90 -4.48 10.67 -11.76
CA LYS A 90 -5.26 10.99 -12.95
C LYS A 90 -5.33 12.49 -13.22
N ALA A 91 -5.63 13.28 -12.19
CA ALA A 91 -5.73 14.73 -12.33
C ALA A 91 -4.39 15.37 -12.75
N SER A 92 -3.27 14.83 -12.29
CA SER A 92 -1.91 15.24 -12.69
C SER A 92 -1.60 14.78 -14.12
N TYR A 93 -1.92 13.53 -14.45
CA TYR A 93 -1.71 12.96 -15.79
C TYR A 93 -2.47 13.72 -16.87
N ASP A 94 -3.75 14.05 -16.64
CA ASP A 94 -4.60 14.80 -17.57
C ASP A 94 -4.08 16.22 -17.84
N LYS A 95 -3.34 16.81 -16.89
CA LYS A 95 -2.72 18.13 -17.02
C LYS A 95 -1.34 18.08 -17.68
N GLY A 96 -0.81 16.88 -17.96
CA GLY A 96 0.56 16.69 -18.44
C GLY A 96 1.62 16.84 -17.35
N ASP A 97 1.23 16.87 -16.08
CA ASP A 97 2.15 16.89 -14.94
C ASP A 97 2.53 15.45 -14.56
N TYR A 98 3.34 14.84 -15.42
CA TYR A 98 3.62 13.41 -15.31
C TYR A 98 4.52 13.06 -14.13
N SER A 99 5.31 14.00 -13.62
CA SER A 99 6.14 13.77 -12.43
C SER A 99 5.26 13.57 -11.18
N ASN A 100 4.28 14.45 -10.96
CA ASN A 100 3.31 14.26 -9.88
C ASN A 100 2.42 13.04 -10.14
N ALA A 101 1.99 12.81 -11.39
CA ALA A 101 1.20 11.63 -11.73
C ALA A 101 1.94 10.32 -11.38
N SER A 102 3.23 10.24 -11.70
CA SER A 102 4.07 9.10 -11.34
C SER A 102 4.17 8.90 -9.84
N TYR A 103 4.45 9.96 -9.09
CA TYR A 103 4.50 9.88 -7.63
C TYR A 103 3.18 9.37 -7.05
N ASP A 104 2.07 9.98 -7.46
CA ASP A 104 0.73 9.62 -7.00
C ASP A 104 0.38 8.16 -7.33
N TYR A 105 0.74 7.67 -8.52
CA TYR A 105 0.56 6.27 -8.90
C TYR A 105 1.46 5.30 -8.13
N GLY A 106 2.68 5.73 -7.78
CA GLY A 106 3.56 5.00 -6.85
C GLY A 106 2.91 4.81 -5.49
N VAL A 107 2.38 5.90 -4.91
CA VAL A 107 1.68 5.86 -3.62
C VAL A 107 0.41 5.01 -3.69
N ALA A 108 -0.35 5.10 -4.79
CA ALA A 108 -1.52 4.25 -4.98
C ALA A 108 -1.13 2.76 -5.02
N SER A 109 -0.07 2.42 -5.75
CA SER A 109 0.44 1.05 -5.85
C SER A 109 0.79 0.46 -4.49
N HIS A 110 1.38 1.26 -3.60
CA HIS A 110 1.69 0.87 -2.23
C HIS A 110 0.43 0.36 -1.49
N TYR A 111 -0.56 1.24 -1.30
CA TYR A 111 -1.78 0.90 -0.55
C TYR A 111 -2.59 -0.24 -1.19
N ILE A 112 -2.58 -0.34 -2.53
CA ILE A 112 -3.21 -1.48 -3.22
C ILE A 112 -2.47 -2.76 -2.85
N SER A 113 -1.15 -2.78 -3.00
CA SER A 113 -0.34 -3.98 -2.81
C SER A 113 -0.36 -4.53 -1.39
N ASP A 114 -0.45 -3.68 -0.37
CA ASP A 114 -0.47 -4.13 1.04
C ASP A 114 -1.74 -4.87 1.41
N THR A 115 -2.84 -4.57 0.72
CA THR A 115 -4.08 -5.34 0.88
C THR A 115 -3.89 -6.81 0.54
N PHE A 116 -2.89 -7.12 -0.30
CA PHE A 116 -2.53 -8.48 -0.68
C PHE A 116 -1.38 -9.04 0.16
N SER A 117 -0.73 -8.25 1.02
CA SER A 117 0.19 -8.80 2.02
C SER A 117 -0.63 -9.59 3.05
N ALA A 118 -0.43 -10.90 3.11
CA ALA A 118 -1.22 -11.79 3.97
C ALA A 118 -1.30 -11.35 5.45
N PRO A 119 -0.22 -10.88 6.11
CA PRO A 119 -0.33 -10.40 7.49
C PRO A 119 -1.29 -9.20 7.65
N HIS A 120 -1.45 -8.34 6.63
CA HIS A 120 -2.36 -7.18 6.66
C HIS A 120 -3.84 -7.55 6.53
N ALA A 121 -4.14 -8.81 6.23
CA ALA A 121 -5.50 -9.31 6.09
C ALA A 121 -6.11 -9.85 7.40
N VAL A 122 -5.29 -10.00 8.44
CA VAL A 122 -5.69 -10.54 9.75
C VAL A 122 -5.56 -9.48 10.85
N SER A 123 -5.97 -9.81 12.07
CA SER A 123 -5.81 -8.94 13.22
C SER A 123 -5.10 -9.69 14.34
N GLY A 124 -4.09 -9.06 14.95
CA GLY A 124 -3.34 -9.65 16.06
C GLY A 124 -2.32 -10.69 15.60
N GLU A 125 -1.85 -10.57 14.37
CA GLU A 125 -0.71 -11.28 13.83
C GLU A 125 0.53 -11.13 14.72
N ASN A 126 1.36 -12.17 14.73
CA ASN A 126 2.61 -12.12 15.46
C ASN A 126 3.63 -11.31 14.65
N TYR A 127 4.18 -10.26 15.26
CA TYR A 127 5.19 -9.40 14.64
C TYR A 127 6.38 -10.16 14.03
N ALA A 128 6.89 -11.19 14.71
CA ALA A 128 8.05 -11.93 14.22
C ALA A 128 7.71 -12.74 12.95
N ASP A 129 6.50 -13.28 12.87
CA ASP A 129 6.06 -14.02 11.69
C ASP A 129 5.69 -13.07 10.55
N HIS A 130 5.11 -11.90 10.85
CA HIS A 130 4.90 -10.81 9.90
C HIS A 130 6.22 -10.43 9.23
N SER A 131 7.21 -10.08 10.04
CA SER A 131 8.53 -9.69 9.53
C SER A 131 9.19 -10.81 8.73
N LYS A 132 9.05 -12.08 9.13
CA LYS A 132 9.57 -13.22 8.35
C LYS A 132 8.89 -13.33 6.98
N TYR A 133 7.57 -13.19 6.93
CA TYR A 133 6.79 -13.26 5.70
C TYR A 133 7.28 -12.21 4.69
N GLU A 134 7.43 -10.97 5.11
CA GLU A 134 7.91 -9.88 4.24
C GLU A 134 9.39 -10.01 3.88
N ASN A 135 10.22 -10.54 4.78
CA ASN A 135 11.62 -10.82 4.48
C ASN A 135 11.79 -11.94 3.44
N HIS A 136 10.85 -12.88 3.35
CA HIS A 136 10.83 -13.86 2.28
C HIS A 136 10.41 -13.21 0.96
N ALA A 137 9.41 -12.32 0.99
CA ALA A 137 8.97 -11.57 -0.18
C ALA A 137 10.07 -10.74 -0.86
N LYS A 138 11.01 -10.15 -0.09
CA LYS A 138 12.19 -9.44 -0.63
C LYS A 138 13.03 -10.25 -1.62
N LYS A 139 12.98 -11.57 -1.54
CA LYS A 139 13.77 -12.51 -2.35
C LYS A 139 13.02 -13.01 -3.58
N LEU A 140 11.74 -12.68 -3.68
CA LEU A 140 10.85 -13.05 -4.78
C LEU A 140 10.76 -11.89 -5.77
N ASN A 141 10.25 -12.19 -6.97
CA ASN A 141 10.02 -11.17 -8.00
C ASN A 141 8.53 -11.18 -8.35
N PRO A 142 7.81 -10.06 -8.18
CA PRO A 142 6.41 -9.99 -8.56
C PRO A 142 6.24 -10.18 -10.07
N ILE A 143 5.07 -10.68 -10.46
CA ILE A 143 4.62 -10.75 -11.85
C ILE A 143 3.25 -10.09 -11.91
N ALA A 144 3.14 -9.04 -12.71
CA ALA A 144 1.89 -8.34 -12.93
C ALA A 144 1.22 -8.83 -14.22
N THR A 145 -0.06 -9.14 -14.13
CA THR A 145 -0.94 -9.37 -15.27
C THR A 145 -2.19 -8.53 -15.11
N SER A 146 -2.69 -7.93 -16.20
CA SER A 146 -3.92 -7.14 -16.13
C SER A 146 -5.08 -8.05 -15.70
N VAL A 147 -5.79 -7.63 -14.66
CA VAL A 147 -7.02 -8.25 -14.17
C VAL A 147 -8.19 -7.33 -14.47
N ASN A 148 -9.37 -7.91 -14.68
CA ASN A 148 -10.60 -7.16 -14.91
C ASN A 148 -11.43 -7.13 -13.63
N GLY A 149 -12.09 -6.00 -13.36
CA GLY A 149 -13.02 -5.87 -12.24
C GLY A 149 -12.93 -4.52 -11.57
N ASP A 150 -13.87 -4.24 -10.69
CA ASP A 150 -13.82 -3.07 -9.83
C ASP A 150 -12.75 -3.22 -8.74
N LEU A 151 -11.96 -2.16 -8.51
CA LEU A 151 -10.83 -2.19 -7.57
C LEU A 151 -11.27 -2.52 -6.13
N ASN A 152 -12.42 -2.01 -5.68
CA ASN A 152 -12.90 -2.30 -4.32
C ASN A 152 -13.19 -3.79 -4.16
N THR A 153 -13.83 -4.40 -5.16
CA THR A 153 -14.11 -5.84 -5.18
C THR A 153 -12.81 -6.65 -5.19
N ILE A 154 -11.85 -6.27 -6.04
CA ILE A 154 -10.54 -6.93 -6.14
C ILE A 154 -9.78 -6.86 -4.81
N MET A 155 -9.76 -5.70 -4.15
CA MET A 155 -9.08 -5.50 -2.88
C MET A 155 -9.81 -6.22 -1.73
N GLN A 156 -11.14 -6.25 -1.73
CA GLN A 156 -11.92 -7.02 -0.77
C GLN A 156 -11.62 -8.52 -0.87
N ASP A 157 -11.55 -9.04 -2.10
CA ASP A 157 -11.16 -10.43 -2.36
C ASP A 157 -9.71 -10.68 -1.95
N GLY A 158 -8.81 -9.73 -2.21
CA GLY A 158 -7.42 -9.74 -1.74
C GLY A 158 -7.33 -9.91 -0.23
N LYS A 159 -8.06 -9.10 0.55
CA LYS A 159 -8.14 -9.22 2.01
C LYS A 159 -8.71 -10.58 2.44
N ASN A 160 -9.75 -11.08 1.78
CA ASN A 160 -10.35 -12.35 2.17
C ASN A 160 -9.40 -13.55 1.91
N GLN A 161 -8.69 -13.51 0.79
CA GLN A 161 -7.70 -14.52 0.42
C GLN A 161 -6.43 -14.41 1.27
N GLY A 162 -5.98 -13.19 1.59
CA GLY A 162 -4.83 -12.95 2.45
C GLY A 162 -4.97 -13.61 3.82
N ALA A 163 -6.17 -13.61 4.41
CA ALA A 163 -6.42 -14.32 5.67
C ALA A 163 -6.26 -15.85 5.55
N VAL A 164 -6.56 -16.42 4.39
CA VAL A 164 -6.32 -17.85 4.09
C VAL A 164 -4.83 -18.08 3.86
N SER A 165 -4.20 -17.26 3.02
CA SER A 165 -2.76 -17.29 2.74
C SER A 165 -1.93 -17.21 4.02
N TRP A 166 -2.30 -16.32 4.96
CA TRP A 166 -1.62 -16.16 6.23
C TRP A 166 -1.61 -17.44 7.05
N ASN A 167 -2.77 -18.06 7.22
CA ASN A 167 -2.89 -19.31 7.97
C ASN A 167 -2.15 -20.47 7.28
N SER A 168 -2.23 -20.55 5.96
CA SER A 168 -1.50 -21.58 5.19
C SER A 168 0.01 -21.39 5.31
N TRP A 169 0.50 -20.15 5.17
CA TRP A 169 1.93 -19.86 5.25
C TRP A 169 2.48 -20.10 6.66
N LEU A 170 1.77 -19.76 7.73
CA LEU A 170 2.20 -20.08 9.09
C LEU A 170 2.38 -21.60 9.32
N GLN A 171 1.63 -22.43 8.61
CA GLN A 171 1.73 -23.88 8.71
C GLN A 171 2.84 -24.47 7.83
N THR A 172 2.99 -23.95 6.61
CA THR A 172 3.85 -24.56 5.58
C THR A 172 5.17 -23.84 5.38
N HIS A 173 5.23 -22.54 5.67
CA HIS A 173 6.30 -21.62 5.30
C HIS A 173 6.62 -21.67 3.79
N ASP A 174 5.61 -21.93 2.97
CA ASP A 174 5.75 -22.09 1.53
C ASP A 174 5.76 -20.73 0.82
N ASP A 175 6.90 -20.37 0.24
CA ASP A 175 7.10 -19.11 -0.49
C ASP A 175 6.22 -18.97 -1.73
N SER A 176 5.66 -20.07 -2.27
CA SER A 176 4.70 -19.98 -3.38
C SER A 176 3.41 -19.25 -2.98
N ILE A 177 3.06 -19.26 -1.69
CA ILE A 177 1.94 -18.49 -1.14
C ILE A 177 2.27 -17.00 -1.22
N ILE A 178 3.45 -16.60 -0.75
CA ILE A 178 3.94 -15.22 -0.80
C ILE A 178 4.01 -14.75 -2.25
N GLN A 179 4.56 -15.56 -3.15
CA GLN A 179 4.68 -15.24 -4.57
C GLN A 179 3.31 -14.98 -5.21
N ASN A 180 2.31 -15.79 -4.88
CA ASN A 180 0.95 -15.62 -5.38
C ASN A 180 0.30 -14.32 -4.86
N ASP A 181 0.49 -14.01 -3.59
CA ASP A 181 0.01 -12.79 -2.96
C ASP A 181 0.67 -11.53 -3.57
N LEU A 182 2.00 -11.56 -3.77
CA LEU A 182 2.77 -10.53 -4.48
C LEU A 182 2.25 -10.31 -5.91
N ASN A 183 2.05 -11.39 -6.66
CA ASN A 183 1.57 -11.31 -8.05
C ASN A 183 0.18 -10.68 -8.13
N LYS A 184 -0.71 -10.98 -7.16
CA LYS A 184 -2.04 -10.38 -7.10
C LYS A 184 -1.97 -8.90 -6.75
N GLY A 185 -1.15 -8.51 -5.78
CA GLY A 185 -0.93 -7.10 -5.44
C GLY A 185 -0.40 -6.29 -6.63
N ALA A 186 0.59 -6.82 -7.33
CA ALA A 186 1.15 -6.19 -8.52
C ALA A 186 0.14 -6.11 -9.69
N SER A 187 -0.60 -7.20 -9.92
CA SER A 187 -1.65 -7.27 -10.95
C SER A 187 -2.80 -6.29 -10.69
N ALA A 188 -3.25 -6.19 -9.44
CA ALA A 188 -4.28 -5.23 -9.03
C ALA A 188 -3.79 -3.78 -9.22
N SER A 189 -2.55 -3.49 -8.82
CA SER A 189 -1.94 -2.16 -8.97
C SER A 189 -1.81 -1.75 -10.44
N LEU A 190 -1.30 -2.64 -11.29
CA LEU A 190 -1.21 -2.42 -12.74
C LEU A 190 -2.57 -2.10 -13.35
N SER A 191 -3.58 -2.90 -12.99
CA SER A 191 -4.93 -2.75 -13.54
C SER A 191 -5.57 -1.44 -13.09
N ALA A 192 -5.44 -1.11 -11.81
CA ALA A 192 -5.98 0.13 -11.25
C ALA A 192 -5.37 1.39 -11.88
N ILE A 193 -4.05 1.42 -12.07
CA ILE A 193 -3.37 2.56 -12.70
C ILE A 193 -3.74 2.65 -14.18
N LYS A 194 -3.76 1.52 -14.89
CA LYS A 194 -4.19 1.47 -16.30
C LYS A 194 -5.63 1.95 -16.47
N ASP A 195 -6.54 1.52 -15.60
CA ASP A 195 -7.94 1.93 -15.64
C ASP A 195 -8.11 3.39 -15.26
N SER A 196 -7.36 3.88 -14.27
CA SER A 196 -7.34 5.30 -13.90
C SER A 196 -6.96 6.17 -15.09
N ILE A 197 -5.85 5.86 -15.77
CA ILE A 197 -5.36 6.61 -16.94
C ILE A 197 -6.35 6.55 -18.11
N ASN A 198 -6.94 5.38 -18.38
CA ASN A 198 -7.87 5.20 -19.50
C ASN A 198 -9.30 5.69 -19.20
N SER A 199 -9.63 5.95 -17.93
CA SER A 199 -10.92 6.50 -17.58
C SER A 199 -11.07 7.86 -18.26
N THR A 200 -12.09 8.00 -19.12
CA THR A 200 -12.52 9.33 -19.54
C THR A 200 -12.86 10.07 -18.27
N SER A 201 -12.27 11.27 -18.07
CA SER A 201 -12.53 12.12 -16.92
C SER A 201 -14.04 12.17 -16.76
N SER A 202 -14.59 11.40 -15.82
CA SER A 202 -15.99 11.51 -15.52
C SER A 202 -16.13 12.95 -15.07
N ASN A 203 -17.14 13.64 -15.60
CA ASN A 203 -17.67 14.82 -14.95
C ASN A 203 -18.23 14.38 -13.59
N THR A 204 -17.38 13.90 -12.69
CA THR A 204 -17.64 13.88 -11.28
C THR A 204 -17.74 15.36 -10.95
N PRO A 205 -18.91 15.86 -10.52
CA PRO A 205 -19.02 17.24 -10.10
C PRO A 205 -17.88 17.48 -9.12
N LYS A 206 -17.07 18.53 -9.34
CA LYS A 206 -16.13 18.97 -8.30
C LYS A 206 -16.93 18.99 -7.00
N GLU A 207 -16.54 18.14 -6.04
CA GLU A 207 -17.13 18.18 -4.70
C GLU A 207 -17.13 19.65 -4.31
N SER A 208 -18.31 20.19 -4.03
CA SER A 208 -18.36 21.59 -3.62
C SER A 208 -17.58 21.67 -2.31
N PHE A 209 -16.99 22.84 -2.03
CA PHE A 209 -16.33 23.07 -0.74
C PHE A 209 -17.24 22.69 0.45
N ILE A 210 -18.55 22.79 0.26
CA ILE A 210 -19.58 22.40 1.24
C ILE A 210 -19.64 20.87 1.41
N ASP A 211 -19.56 20.08 0.34
CA ASP A 211 -19.57 18.62 0.41
C ASP A 211 -18.32 18.09 1.14
N TYR A 212 -17.16 18.71 0.88
CA TYR A 212 -15.92 18.43 1.60
C TYR A 212 -16.04 18.72 3.11
N ILE A 213 -16.62 19.87 3.48
CA ILE A 213 -16.87 20.26 4.87
C ILE A 213 -17.83 19.26 5.55
N ILE A 214 -18.91 18.87 4.87
CA ILE A 214 -19.89 17.91 5.41
C ILE A 214 -19.25 16.54 5.66
N ARG A 215 -18.39 16.07 4.74
CA ARG A 215 -17.65 14.81 4.91
C ARG A 215 -16.68 14.88 6.08
N MET A 216 -15.93 15.97 6.21
CA MET A 216 -15.03 16.22 7.35
C MET A 216 -15.78 16.19 8.68
N LEU A 217 -16.96 16.83 8.75
CA LEU A 217 -17.77 16.88 9.97
C LEU A 217 -18.39 15.51 10.33
N LYS A 218 -18.76 14.69 9.35
CA LYS A 218 -19.28 13.32 9.60
C LYS A 218 -18.24 12.36 10.18
N ASN A 219 -16.96 12.62 9.97
CA ASN A 219 -15.88 11.80 10.54
C ASN A 219 -15.43 12.27 11.92
N LEU A 220 -16.04 13.32 12.46
CA LEU A 220 -15.72 13.92 13.75
C LEU A 220 -16.82 13.74 14.82
N PHE A 221 -17.95 13.09 14.48
CA PHE A 221 -19.06 12.79 15.38
C PHE A 221 -19.54 11.35 15.25
#